data_AF-A0AAW2FR99-F1
#
_entry.id   AF-A0AAW2FR99-F1
#
_cell.length_a   1.000
_cell.length_b   1.000
_cell.length_c   1.000
_cell.angle_alpha   90.00
_cell.angle_beta   90.00
_cell.angle_gamma   90.00
#
_symmetry.space_group_name_H-M   'P 1'
#
loop_
_entity.id
_entity.type
_entity.pdbx_description
1 polymer ?
#
loop_
_entity_poly.entity_id
_entity_poly.type
_entity_poly.pdbx_seq_one_letter_code
_entity_poly.pdbx_strand_id
1 'polypeptide(L)'
;MSGSKWRKMRVKLTPAFTSGKIKRMFLILKECSDDLAKYLESKAQIRDSVEIKDIFTRYTTDVIMSSAFGIRSNCIENSNSEHRTQGKNILKIKIIWYVLFTVMPKIMDFFSIPILDQRVSNFYLNMFEETVKYRKTHKLLRHDFMNILMQLMEKDHLDEDDNGKNNNITC
;
A
#
# COMPACT_ATOMS: atom_id res chain seq x y z
N MET A 1 9.40 -4.85 -17.42
CA MET A 1 10.65 -4.09 -17.14
C MET A 1 11.84 -4.94 -17.56
N SER A 2 12.92 -4.36 -18.11
CA SER A 2 14.15 -5.11 -18.37
C SER A 2 14.82 -5.54 -17.06
N GLY A 3 15.59 -6.63 -17.09
CA GLY A 3 16.26 -7.18 -15.89
C GLY A 3 17.20 -6.18 -15.21
N SER A 4 17.89 -5.34 -15.98
CA SER A 4 18.76 -4.29 -15.46
C SER A 4 17.97 -3.18 -14.73
N LYS A 5 16.84 -2.74 -15.29
CA LYS A 5 15.96 -1.73 -14.66
C LYS A 5 15.34 -2.26 -13.37
N TRP A 6 14.88 -3.51 -13.38
CA TRP A 6 14.37 -4.18 -12.17
C TRP A 6 15.45 -4.29 -11.09
N ARG A 7 16.66 -4.73 -11.44
CA ARG A 7 17.78 -4.86 -10.48
C ARG A 7 18.10 -3.52 -9.83
N LYS A 8 18.20 -2.44 -10.62
CA LYS A 8 18.45 -1.08 -10.11
C LYS A 8 17.36 -0.64 -9.12
N MET A 9 16.08 -0.83 -9.48
CA MET A 9 14.96 -0.45 -8.60
C MET A 9 14.94 -1.28 -7.31
N ARG A 10 15.12 -2.59 -7.41
CA ARG A 10 15.14 -3.49 -6.25
C ARG A 10 16.23 -3.10 -5.25
N VAL A 11 17.44 -2.80 -5.71
CA VAL A 11 18.53 -2.37 -4.83
C VAL A 11 18.16 -1.11 -4.06
N LYS A 12 17.52 -0.13 -4.69
CA LYS A 12 17.07 1.11 -4.03
C LYS A 12 15.96 0.88 -2.99
N LEU A 13 15.05 -0.06 -3.24
CA LEU A 13 13.89 -0.31 -2.36
C LEU A 13 14.17 -1.32 -1.25
N THR A 14 15.16 -2.21 -1.40
CA THR A 14 15.44 -3.27 -0.42
C THR A 14 15.65 -2.74 1.01
N PRO A 15 16.37 -1.61 1.23
CA PRO A 15 16.53 -1.04 2.57
C PRO A 15 15.23 -0.58 3.24
N ALA A 16 14.14 -0.38 2.49
CA ALA A 16 12.83 -0.04 3.05
C ALA A 16 12.19 -1.21 3.83
N PHE A 17 12.66 -2.43 3.59
CA PHE A 17 12.09 -3.67 4.13
C PHE A 17 13.02 -4.38 5.12
N THR A 18 13.96 -3.66 5.74
CA THR A 18 14.73 -4.21 6.86
C THR A 18 13.81 -4.49 8.05
N SER A 19 14.21 -5.42 8.92
CA SER A 19 13.46 -5.73 10.15
C SER A 19 13.22 -4.50 11.02
N GLY A 20 14.17 -3.55 11.06
CA GLY A 20 14.02 -2.27 11.78
C GLY A 20 12.89 -1.41 11.22
N LYS A 21 12.84 -1.21 9.90
CA LYS A 21 11.79 -0.42 9.24
C LYS A 21 10.43 -1.12 9.31
N ILE A 22 10.39 -2.43 9.11
CA ILE A 22 9.15 -3.23 9.25
C ILE A 22 8.61 -3.14 10.69
N LYS A 23 9.48 -3.23 11.70
CA LYS A 23 9.08 -3.08 13.11
C LYS A 23 8.49 -1.71 13.40
N ARG A 24 8.96 -0.63 12.75
CA ARG A 24 8.34 0.70 12.88
C ARG A 24 6.93 0.75 12.26
N MET A 25 6.74 0.10 11.12
CA MET A 25 5.43 -0.02 10.45
C MET A 25 4.46 -0.96 11.18
N PHE A 26 4.94 -1.82 12.09
CA PHE A 26 4.10 -2.75 12.86
C PHE A 26 2.99 -2.04 13.66
N LEU A 27 3.22 -0.81 14.11
CA LEU A 27 2.19 -0.03 14.83
C LEU A 27 0.95 0.20 13.95
N ILE A 28 1.13 0.42 12.66
CA ILE A 28 0.03 0.57 11.69
C ILE A 28 -0.73 -0.75 11.57
N LEU A 29 -0.01 -1.87 11.52
CA LEU A 29 -0.60 -3.20 11.46
C LEU A 29 -1.45 -3.48 12.70
N LYS A 30 -0.93 -3.14 13.89
CA LYS A 30 -1.63 -3.26 15.16
C LYS A 30 -2.91 -2.42 15.19
N GLU A 31 -2.85 -1.15 14.77
CA GLU A 31 -4.04 -0.29 14.71
C GLU A 31 -5.15 -0.93 13.86
N CYS A 32 -4.82 -1.38 12.63
CA CYS A 32 -5.78 -2.06 11.78
C CYS A 32 -6.30 -3.38 12.39
N SER A 33 -5.47 -4.09 13.15
CA SER A 33 -5.87 -5.32 13.84
C SER A 33 -6.81 -5.05 15.01
N ASP A 34 -6.61 -3.96 15.75
CA ASP A 34 -7.51 -3.53 16.81
C ASP A 34 -8.89 -3.16 16.22
N ASP A 35 -8.93 -2.49 15.06
CA ASP A 35 -10.18 -2.17 14.34
C ASP A 35 -10.90 -3.45 13.84
N LEU A 36 -10.15 -4.41 13.32
CA LEU A 36 -10.68 -5.72 12.93
C LEU A 36 -11.29 -6.46 14.13
N ALA A 37 -10.59 -6.48 15.26
CA ALA A 37 -11.07 -7.14 16.48
C ALA A 37 -12.40 -6.53 16.96
N LYS A 38 -12.49 -5.20 17.02
CA LYS A 38 -13.73 -4.49 17.37
C LYS A 38 -14.87 -4.82 16.41
N TYR A 39 -14.60 -4.85 15.10
CA TYR A 39 -15.61 -5.22 14.11
C TYR A 39 -16.12 -6.64 14.32
N LEU A 40 -15.23 -7.61 14.52
CA LEU A 40 -15.60 -9.02 14.74
C LEU A 40 -16.35 -9.20 16.07
N GLU A 41 -15.98 -8.48 17.12
CA GLU A 41 -16.70 -8.48 18.39
C GLU A 41 -18.14 -7.97 18.20
N SER A 42 -18.34 -6.88 17.48
CA SER A 42 -19.68 -6.36 17.17
C SER A 42 -20.55 -7.38 16.41
N LYS A 43 -19.94 -8.16 15.51
CA LYS A 43 -20.62 -9.21 14.75
C LYS A 43 -20.96 -10.43 15.60
N ALA A 44 -20.06 -10.80 16.51
CA ALA A 44 -20.28 -11.88 17.46
C ALA A 44 -21.43 -11.58 18.43
N GLN A 45 -21.55 -10.33 18.90
CA GLN A 45 -22.63 -9.91 19.80
C GLN A 45 -24.02 -10.11 19.20
N ILE A 46 -24.17 -9.87 17.89
CA ILE A 46 -25.42 -10.11 17.15
C ILE A 46 -25.53 -11.52 16.55
N ARG A 47 -24.55 -12.39 16.81
CA ARG A 47 -24.44 -13.76 16.26
C ARG A 47 -24.52 -13.80 14.72
N ASP A 48 -23.97 -12.79 14.07
CA ASP A 48 -23.95 -12.68 12.62
C ASP A 48 -22.77 -13.47 12.03
N SER A 49 -22.95 -13.95 10.80
CA SER A 49 -21.91 -14.67 10.06
C SER A 49 -20.95 -13.68 9.38
N VAL A 50 -19.68 -14.05 9.27
CA VAL A 50 -18.67 -13.23 8.58
C VAL A 50 -18.02 -14.04 7.47
N GLU A 51 -18.00 -13.47 6.27
CA GLU A 51 -17.28 -14.06 5.14
C GLU A 51 -15.78 -13.79 5.31
N ILE A 52 -15.01 -14.84 5.60
CA ILE A 52 -13.60 -14.73 6.00
C ILE A 52 -12.74 -14.08 4.92
N LYS A 53 -12.91 -14.47 3.65
CA LYS A 53 -12.12 -13.89 2.56
C LYS A 53 -12.46 -12.41 2.37
N ASP A 54 -13.72 -12.02 2.54
CA ASP A 54 -14.11 -10.61 2.50
C ASP A 54 -13.43 -9.78 3.60
N ILE A 55 -13.56 -10.21 4.85
CA ILE A 55 -13.06 -9.42 5.98
C ILE A 55 -11.54 -9.29 5.95
N PHE A 56 -10.82 -10.35 5.57
CA PHE A 56 -9.37 -10.27 5.39
C PHE A 56 -8.99 -9.41 4.20
N THR A 57 -9.75 -9.42 3.10
CA THR A 57 -9.50 -8.51 1.97
C THR A 57 -9.64 -7.04 2.40
N ARG A 58 -10.64 -6.73 3.23
CA ARG A 58 -10.87 -5.38 3.79
C ARG A 58 -9.74 -4.99 4.73
N TYR A 59 -9.35 -5.88 5.64
CA TYR A 59 -8.22 -5.69 6.55
C TYR A 59 -6.91 -5.43 5.80
N THR A 60 -6.56 -6.27 4.82
CA THR A 60 -5.31 -6.07 4.04
C THR A 60 -5.35 -4.78 3.23
N THR A 61 -6.53 -4.36 2.78
CA THR A 61 -6.69 -3.05 2.10
C THR A 61 -6.35 -1.92 3.08
N ASP A 62 -6.92 -1.93 4.29
CA ASP A 62 -6.63 -0.90 5.30
C ASP A 62 -5.16 -0.87 5.72
N VAL A 63 -4.55 -2.05 5.89
CA VAL A 63 -3.11 -2.17 6.18
C VAL A 63 -2.28 -1.53 5.07
N ILE A 64 -2.54 -1.86 3.80
CA ILE A 64 -1.76 -1.33 2.66
C ILE A 64 -2.03 0.18 2.51
N MET A 65 -3.28 0.62 2.58
CA MET A 65 -3.62 2.04 2.46
C MET A 65 -2.93 2.87 3.55
N SER A 66 -2.90 2.37 4.78
CA SER A 66 -2.32 3.06 5.92
C SER A 66 -0.79 3.01 5.94
N SER A 67 -0.18 1.86 5.60
CA SER A 67 1.28 1.68 5.61
C SER A 67 1.98 2.12 4.34
N ALA A 68 1.38 1.90 3.17
CA ALA A 68 1.97 2.21 1.86
C ALA A 68 1.64 3.63 1.40
N PHE A 69 0.42 4.11 1.65
CA PHE A 69 -0.07 5.42 1.20
C PHE A 69 -0.33 6.39 2.35
N GLY A 70 -0.25 5.94 3.62
CA GLY A 70 -0.43 6.83 4.76
C GLY A 70 -1.88 7.29 5.00
N ILE A 71 -2.87 6.61 4.42
CA ILE A 71 -4.29 6.99 4.44
C ILE A 71 -5.08 5.95 5.25
N ARG A 72 -5.95 6.42 6.14
CA ARG A 72 -6.92 5.55 6.83
C ARG A 72 -8.16 5.38 5.95
N SER A 73 -8.30 4.21 5.33
CA SER A 73 -9.41 3.92 4.40
C SER A 73 -10.68 3.38 5.07
N ASN A 74 -10.60 2.90 6.31
CA ASN A 74 -11.71 2.34 7.10
C ASN A 74 -12.56 1.31 6.33
N CYS A 75 -11.92 0.49 5.49
CA CYS A 75 -12.57 -0.55 4.71
C CYS A 75 -13.19 -1.63 5.60
N ILE A 76 -12.60 -1.91 6.78
CA ILE A 76 -13.09 -2.90 7.75
C ILE A 76 -14.51 -2.55 8.23
N GLU A 77 -14.85 -1.28 8.37
CA GLU A 77 -16.21 -0.84 8.71
C GLU A 77 -17.03 -0.59 7.44
N ASN A 78 -16.47 0.16 6.49
CA ASN A 78 -17.16 0.58 5.28
C ASN A 78 -16.78 -0.30 4.07
N SER A 79 -17.62 -1.29 3.81
CA SER A 79 -17.43 -2.28 2.76
C SER A 79 -17.39 -1.68 1.35
N ASN A 80 -17.93 -0.48 1.14
CA ASN A 80 -18.04 0.19 -0.16
C ASN A 80 -17.06 1.36 -0.33
N SER A 81 -15.94 1.36 0.39
CA SER A 81 -14.92 2.39 0.18
C SER A 81 -14.42 2.40 -1.26
N GLU A 82 -14.14 3.59 -1.79
CA GLU A 82 -13.59 3.76 -3.13
C GLU A 82 -12.28 2.96 -3.27
N HIS A 83 -11.44 2.96 -2.23
CA HIS A 83 -10.20 2.18 -2.16
C HIS A 83 -10.42 0.68 -2.38
N ARG A 84 -11.47 0.09 -1.78
CA ARG A 84 -11.79 -1.32 -1.98
C ARG A 84 -12.29 -1.59 -3.41
N THR A 85 -13.07 -0.66 -3.97
CA THR A 85 -13.56 -0.77 -5.35
C THR A 85 -12.40 -0.72 -6.34
N GLN A 86 -11.49 0.25 -6.19
CA GLN A 86 -10.31 0.37 -7.05
C GLN A 86 -9.34 -0.81 -6.86
N GLY A 87 -9.15 -1.28 -5.61
CA GLY A 87 -8.35 -2.48 -5.33
C GLY A 87 -8.89 -3.74 -6.01
N LYS A 88 -10.22 -3.95 -6.00
CA LYS A 88 -10.85 -5.03 -6.76
C LYS A 88 -10.63 -4.88 -8.27
N ASN A 89 -10.63 -3.65 -8.80
CA ASN A 89 -10.40 -3.41 -10.22
C ASN A 89 -8.94 -3.72 -10.64
N ILE A 90 -7.96 -3.51 -9.76
CA ILE A 90 -6.58 -3.98 -9.98
C ILE A 90 -6.56 -5.52 -10.10
N LEU A 91 -7.23 -6.24 -9.20
CA LEU A 91 -7.21 -7.70 -9.19
C LEU A 91 -8.05 -8.33 -10.31
N LYS A 92 -9.02 -7.57 -10.85
CA LYS A 92 -9.85 -7.95 -12.00
C LYS A 92 -9.15 -7.77 -13.34
N ILE A 93 -7.80 -7.76 -13.40
CA ILE A 93 -7.08 -7.84 -14.68
C ILE A 93 -7.71 -8.96 -15.48
N LYS A 94 -8.40 -8.59 -16.57
CA LYS A 94 -9.22 -9.55 -17.31
C LYS A 94 -8.26 -10.59 -17.85
N ILE A 95 -8.51 -11.86 -17.53
CA ILE A 95 -7.70 -13.00 -18.02
C ILE A 95 -7.46 -12.89 -19.54
N ILE A 96 -8.45 -12.36 -20.28
CA ILE A 96 -8.35 -12.09 -21.71
C ILE A 96 -7.16 -11.17 -22.06
N TRP A 97 -6.96 -10.06 -21.32
CA TRP A 97 -5.84 -9.15 -21.55
C TRP A 97 -4.52 -9.84 -21.23
N TYR A 98 -4.44 -10.57 -20.11
CA TYR A 98 -3.24 -11.32 -19.76
C TYR A 98 -2.85 -12.34 -20.85
N VAL A 99 -3.82 -13.06 -21.40
CA VAL A 99 -3.62 -13.99 -22.52
C VAL A 99 -3.17 -13.24 -23.78
N LEU A 100 -3.82 -12.12 -24.14
CA LEU A 100 -3.43 -11.29 -25.29
C LEU A 100 -2.00 -10.75 -25.17
N PHE A 101 -1.58 -10.28 -24.01
CA PHE A 101 -0.19 -9.85 -23.76
C PHE A 101 0.82 -10.99 -23.88
N THR A 102 0.40 -12.22 -23.57
CA THR A 102 1.27 -13.41 -23.66
C THR A 102 1.39 -13.91 -25.10
N VAL A 103 0.28 -13.95 -25.85
CA VAL A 103 0.23 -14.51 -27.21
C VAL A 103 0.67 -13.49 -28.26
N MET A 104 0.34 -12.21 -28.08
CA MET A 104 0.58 -11.15 -29.06
C MET A 104 1.29 -9.91 -28.48
N PRO A 105 2.46 -10.06 -27.83
CA PRO A 105 3.12 -8.94 -27.15
C PRO A 105 3.47 -7.79 -28.10
N LYS A 106 3.93 -8.09 -29.33
CA LYS A 106 4.31 -7.07 -30.33
C LYS A 106 3.14 -6.17 -30.75
N ILE A 107 1.93 -6.72 -30.84
CA ILE A 107 0.73 -5.96 -31.20
C ILE A 107 0.30 -5.07 -30.03
N MET A 108 0.34 -5.63 -28.82
CA MET A 108 0.01 -4.88 -27.60
C MET A 108 0.96 -3.71 -27.37
N ASP A 109 2.26 -3.92 -27.59
CA ASP A 109 3.28 -2.87 -27.52
C ASP A 109 3.07 -1.81 -28.61
N PHE A 110 2.73 -2.23 -29.84
CA PHE A 110 2.46 -1.32 -30.96
C PHE A 110 1.27 -0.39 -30.68
N PHE A 111 0.17 -0.93 -30.14
CA PHE A 111 -1.00 -0.13 -29.78
C PHE A 111 -0.88 0.57 -28.41
N SER A 112 0.22 0.36 -27.68
CA SER A 112 0.47 0.95 -26.35
C SER A 112 -0.70 0.76 -25.39
N ILE A 113 -1.40 -0.38 -25.47
CA ILE A 113 -2.55 -0.65 -24.62
C ILE A 113 -2.02 -0.93 -23.20
N PRO A 114 -2.50 -0.24 -22.15
CA PRO A 114 -2.05 -0.50 -20.79
C PRO A 114 -2.68 -1.78 -20.23
N ILE A 115 -1.89 -2.57 -19.48
CA ILE A 115 -2.37 -3.78 -18.78
C ILE A 115 -3.40 -3.42 -17.69
N LEU A 116 -3.19 -2.28 -17.05
CA LEU A 116 -4.05 -1.77 -15.98
C LEU A 116 -4.97 -0.68 -16.52
N ASP A 117 -6.20 -0.63 -16.03
CA ASP A 117 -7.14 0.43 -16.34
C ASP A 117 -6.55 1.81 -15.97
N GLN A 118 -6.62 2.76 -16.91
CA GLN A 118 -6.07 4.10 -16.72
C GLN A 118 -6.73 4.84 -15.54
N ARG A 119 -8.03 4.60 -15.29
CA ARG A 119 -8.76 5.18 -14.16
C ARG A 119 -8.17 4.74 -12.83
N VAL A 120 -7.88 3.44 -12.73
CA VAL A 120 -7.27 2.85 -11.53
C VAL A 120 -5.85 3.39 -11.35
N SER A 121 -5.08 3.47 -12.43
CA SER A 121 -3.72 4.02 -12.41
C SER A 121 -3.71 5.48 -11.94
N ASN A 122 -4.57 6.32 -12.51
CA ASN A 122 -4.68 7.73 -12.14
C ASN A 122 -5.13 7.91 -10.69
N PHE A 123 -6.04 7.06 -10.19
CA PHE A 123 -6.48 7.12 -8.80
C PHE A 123 -5.31 6.96 -7.81
N TYR A 124 -4.47 5.94 -7.98
CA TYR A 124 -3.32 5.73 -7.07
C TYR A 124 -2.20 6.75 -7.28
N LEU A 125 -1.98 7.22 -8.52
CA LEU A 125 -1.00 8.28 -8.80
C LEU A 125 -1.41 9.60 -8.15
N ASN A 126 -2.65 10.04 -8.34
CA ASN A 126 -3.18 11.26 -7.74
C ASN A 126 -3.10 11.18 -6.21
N MET A 127 -3.50 10.06 -5.64
CA MET A 127 -3.40 9.83 -4.20
C MET A 127 -1.97 9.94 -3.68
N PHE A 128 -1.00 9.37 -4.38
CA PHE A 128 0.41 9.48 -4.03
C PHE A 128 0.88 10.94 -4.09
N GLU A 129 0.60 11.64 -5.19
CA GLU A 129 0.99 13.04 -5.39
C GLU A 129 0.38 13.97 -4.33
N GLU A 130 -0.92 13.83 -4.06
CA GLU A 130 -1.63 14.58 -3.04
C GLU A 130 -1.04 14.33 -1.65
N THR A 131 -0.75 13.07 -1.32
CA THR A 131 -0.16 12.71 -0.03
C THR A 131 1.23 13.30 0.13
N VAL A 132 2.09 13.22 -0.88
CA VAL A 132 3.43 13.84 -0.85
C VAL A 132 3.31 15.35 -0.69
N LYS A 133 2.46 16.00 -1.48
CA LYS A 133 2.23 17.45 -1.42
C LYS A 133 1.76 17.87 -0.03
N TYR A 134 0.75 17.18 0.51
CA TYR A 134 0.19 17.47 1.82
C TYR A 134 1.25 17.36 2.92
N ARG A 135 2.05 16.30 2.92
CA ARG A 135 3.10 16.08 3.93
C ARG A 135 4.23 17.09 3.85
N LYS A 136 4.66 17.46 2.65
CA LYS A 136 5.70 18.49 2.45
C LYS A 136 5.25 19.84 2.98
N THR A 137 4.01 20.23 2.73
CA THR A 137 3.43 21.50 3.21
C THR A 137 3.31 21.54 4.74
N HIS A 138 2.83 20.46 5.35
CA HIS A 138 2.53 20.43 6.79
C HIS A 138 3.68 19.87 7.65
N LYS A 139 4.82 19.51 7.04
CA LYS A 139 5.99 18.90 7.71
C LYS A 139 5.62 17.68 8.57
N LEU A 140 4.71 16.85 8.06
CA LEU A 140 4.24 15.67 8.77
C LEU A 140 5.24 14.53 8.61
N LEU A 141 5.65 13.95 9.74
CA LEU A 141 6.49 12.75 9.77
C LEU A 141 5.67 11.58 10.34
N ARG A 142 5.44 10.57 9.49
CA ARG A 142 4.81 9.31 9.87
C ARG A 142 5.76 8.18 9.52
N HIS A 143 5.97 7.22 10.42
CA HIS A 143 6.87 6.10 10.20
C HIS A 143 6.22 5.01 9.32
N ASP A 144 5.91 5.39 8.08
CA ASP A 144 5.29 4.55 7.06
C ASP A 144 6.16 4.47 5.79
N PHE A 145 5.72 3.67 4.82
CA PHE A 145 6.45 3.49 3.57
C PHE A 145 6.46 4.76 2.72
N MET A 146 5.41 5.59 2.77
CA MET A 146 5.40 6.89 2.08
C MET A 146 6.58 7.77 2.50
N ASN A 147 6.87 7.82 3.80
CA ASN A 147 7.99 8.61 4.30
C ASN A 147 9.34 8.04 3.84
N ILE A 148 9.46 6.72 3.73
CA ILE A 148 10.65 6.06 3.17
C ILE A 148 10.80 6.42 1.68
N LEU A 149 9.71 6.36 0.91
CA LEU A 149 9.72 6.75 -0.51
C LEU A 149 10.10 8.22 -0.70
N MET A 150 9.55 9.13 0.10
CA MET A 150 9.90 10.54 0.05
C MET A 150 11.39 10.78 0.33
N GLN A 151 11.97 10.08 1.32
CA GLN A 151 13.41 10.14 1.60
C GLN A 151 14.24 9.63 0.42
N LEU A 152 13.84 8.50 -0.18
CA LEU A 152 14.52 7.95 -1.34
C LEU A 152 14.45 8.89 -2.54
N MET A 153 13.32 9.59 -2.75
CA MET A 153 13.17 10.58 -3.82
C MET A 153 14.06 11.82 -3.62
N GLU A 154 14.34 12.19 -2.37
CA GLU A 154 15.16 13.37 -2.04
C GLU A 154 16.66 13.06 -2.01
N LYS A 155 17.06 11.89 -1.51
CA LYS A 155 18.47 11.52 -1.30
C LYS A 155 19.04 10.58 -2.36
N ASP A 156 18.20 9.97 -3.20
CA ASP A 156 18.55 8.88 -4.15
C ASP A 156 19.08 7.57 -3.53
N HIS A 157 19.19 7.51 -2.20
CA HIS A 157 19.55 6.33 -1.40
C HIS A 157 18.80 6.36 -0.06
N LEU A 158 18.71 5.19 0.58
CA LEU A 158 18.17 5.03 1.93
C LEU A 158 19.31 4.73 2.89
N ASP A 159 19.41 5.53 3.96
CA ASP A 159 20.40 5.32 5.01
C ASP A 159 20.07 4.02 5.77
N GLU A 160 21.06 3.15 5.96
CA GLU A 160 20.94 1.96 6.81
C GLU A 160 20.85 2.42 8.27
N ASP A 161 19.62 2.32 8.81
CA ASP A 161 19.24 2.49 10.22
C ASP A 161 19.95 3.57 11.05
N ASP A 162 19.24 4.68 11.27
CA ASP A 162 19.27 5.42 12.54
C ASP A 162 18.64 4.53 13.63
N ASN A 163 19.43 3.58 14.13
CA ASN A 163 19.07 2.63 15.18
C ASN A 163 19.39 3.25 16.55
N GLY A 164 18.37 3.59 17.33
CA GLY A 164 18.46 3.48 18.79
C GLY A 164 18.90 4.70 19.60
N LYS A 165 18.68 5.95 19.16
CA LYS A 165 18.66 7.11 20.08
C LYS A 165 17.24 7.64 20.25
N ASN A 166 16.45 6.94 21.06
CA ASN A 166 15.38 7.49 21.92
C ASN A 166 14.76 6.37 22.77
N ASN A 167 15.59 5.59 23.45
CA ASN A 167 15.20 5.05 24.75
C ASN A 167 15.81 6.01 25.77
N ASN A 168 15.08 7.08 26.11
CA ASN A 168 15.30 7.93 27.29
C ASN A 168 14.21 9.00 27.34
N ILE A 169 12.99 8.63 27.73
CA ILE A 169 12.16 9.45 28.63
C ILE A 169 11.47 8.48 29.60
N THR A 170 12.20 8.26 30.69
CA THR A 170 11.79 8.20 32.11
C THR A 170 10.33 7.91 32.47
N CYS A 171 10.18 6.87 33.31
CA CYS A 171 9.15 6.57 34.32
C CYS A 171 7.70 6.99 34.08
#